data_AF-A0A7Z9KUL8-F1
#
_entry.id   AF-A0A7Z9KUL8-F1
#
_cell.length_a   1.000
_cell.length_b   1.000
_cell.length_c   1.000
_cell.angle_alpha   90.00
_cell.angle_beta   90.00
_cell.angle_gamma   90.00
#
_symmetry.space_group_name_H-M   'P 1'
#
loop_
_entity.id
_entity.type
_entity.pdbx_description
1 polymer ?
#
loop_
_entity_poly.entity_id
_entity_poly.type
_entity_poly.pdbx_seq_one_letter_code
_entity_poly.pdbx_strand_id
1 'polypeptide(L)'
;MKCNGCGAHHTGGIPEGTWFCEYCDLPNEGKAPPVPVRAAPAPAHAGYILVLTRFNKNKIGVIKAVREISGLGLKEAKELVDNPPSVVKVALTRATAEQFKRQIEAAGGSAEIGGESSGAESADAADSSDSGSANANGAISSANIVSALSVFKEENDFFIGADIPSKKLDTATDSCELNMDDEVLALIDLTVFGSAKNAILIAMQGIYYRNDGQADQPGAHHIPYSVLRKRRIKAKGLLSQEVDLGQGAAIDVSGCQMSTKQVSTILCALRDAL
;
A
#
# COMPACT_ATOMS: atom_id res chain seq x y z
N MET A 1 -17.60 -31.15 -12.75
CA MET A 1 -17.80 -30.30 -11.54
C MET A 1 -17.05 -29.01 -11.75
N LYS A 2 -17.67 -27.87 -11.45
CA LYS A 2 -17.08 -26.56 -11.77
C LYS A 2 -16.31 -26.04 -10.55
N CYS A 3 -15.04 -25.71 -10.73
CA CYS A 3 -14.27 -25.08 -9.65
C CYS A 3 -14.87 -23.70 -9.30
N ASN A 4 -15.08 -23.43 -8.02
CA ASN A 4 -15.61 -22.15 -7.52
C ASN A 4 -14.64 -20.98 -7.76
N GLY A 5 -13.35 -21.28 -7.95
CA GLY A 5 -12.31 -20.32 -8.25
C GLY A 5 -12.16 -20.03 -9.75
N CYS A 6 -11.73 -21.03 -10.52
CA CYS A 6 -11.35 -20.86 -11.92
C CYS A 6 -12.44 -21.26 -12.94
N GLY A 7 -13.54 -21.84 -12.48
CA GLY A 7 -14.62 -22.27 -13.37
C GLY A 7 -14.31 -23.51 -14.23
N ALA A 8 -13.17 -24.18 -14.02
CA ALA A 8 -12.79 -25.38 -14.76
C ALA A 8 -13.71 -26.57 -14.46
N HIS A 9 -14.00 -27.39 -15.48
CA HIS A 9 -14.80 -28.61 -15.35
C HIS A 9 -13.94 -29.83 -15.05
N HIS A 10 -14.10 -30.42 -13.88
CA HIS A 10 -13.44 -31.66 -13.46
C HIS A 10 -14.34 -32.88 -13.69
N THR A 11 -13.75 -33.98 -14.15
CA THR A 11 -14.40 -35.29 -14.36
C THR A 11 -13.89 -36.29 -13.33
N GLY A 12 -14.55 -36.39 -12.17
CA GLY A 12 -14.21 -37.31 -11.07
C GLY A 12 -15.21 -37.17 -9.92
N GLY A 13 -15.43 -38.22 -9.13
CA GLY A 13 -16.37 -38.20 -7.99
C GLY A 13 -15.95 -37.22 -6.90
N ILE A 14 -16.92 -36.68 -6.14
CA ILE A 14 -16.68 -35.67 -5.10
C ILE A 14 -15.99 -36.35 -3.89
N PRO A 15 -14.75 -35.97 -3.52
CA PRO A 15 -14.17 -36.40 -2.26
C PRO A 15 -14.89 -35.71 -1.08
N GLU A 16 -15.08 -36.41 0.03
CA GLU A 16 -15.62 -35.81 1.25
C GLU A 16 -14.62 -34.78 1.82
N GLY A 17 -15.08 -33.57 2.11
CA GLY A 17 -14.26 -32.48 2.66
C GLY A 17 -13.73 -31.48 1.62
N THR A 18 -12.75 -30.67 2.03
CA THR A 18 -12.11 -29.65 1.19
C THR A 18 -11.10 -30.31 0.26
N TRP A 19 -11.20 -30.05 -1.05
CA TRP A 19 -10.23 -30.50 -2.05
C TRP A 19 -9.63 -29.31 -2.78
N PHE A 20 -8.41 -29.45 -3.27
CA PHE A 20 -7.69 -28.38 -3.97
C PHE A 20 -7.79 -28.57 -5.48
N CYS A 21 -8.15 -27.51 -6.19
CA CYS A 21 -8.20 -27.54 -7.65
C CYS A 21 -6.80 -27.53 -8.24
N GLU A 22 -6.41 -28.57 -8.96
CA GLU A 22 -5.08 -28.68 -9.59
C GLU A 22 -4.74 -27.54 -10.58
N TYR A 23 -5.75 -26.82 -11.10
CA TYR A 23 -5.54 -25.70 -12.02
C TYR A 23 -5.32 -24.34 -11.33
N CYS A 24 -5.83 -24.15 -10.11
CA CYS A 24 -5.78 -22.84 -9.45
C CYS A 24 -5.47 -22.89 -7.95
N ASP A 25 -5.20 -24.08 -7.42
CA ASP A 25 -4.94 -24.39 -6.01
C ASP A 25 -5.91 -23.73 -5.02
N LEU A 26 -7.14 -23.47 -5.46
CA LEU A 26 -8.18 -22.94 -4.59
C LEU A 26 -8.89 -24.10 -3.88
N PRO A 27 -9.18 -23.95 -2.58
CA PRO A 27 -10.00 -24.90 -1.85
C PRO A 27 -11.41 -24.87 -2.43
N ASN A 28 -11.92 -26.04 -2.76
CA ASN A 28 -13.30 -26.26 -3.19
C ASN A 28 -13.96 -27.14 -2.14
N GLU A 29 -15.18 -26.77 -1.76
CA GLU A 29 -15.92 -27.49 -0.73
C GLU A 29 -16.67 -28.66 -1.36
N GLY A 30 -16.32 -29.87 -0.96
CA GLY A 30 -17.19 -31.04 -1.10
C GLY A 30 -18.40 -30.91 -0.18
N LYS A 31 -19.43 -31.71 -0.43
CA LYS A 31 -20.71 -31.65 0.30
C LYS A 31 -20.51 -32.10 1.76
N ALA A 32 -20.24 -31.18 2.68
CA ALA A 32 -20.11 -31.46 4.12
C ALA A 32 -21.32 -30.90 4.90
N PRO A 33 -21.88 -31.65 5.88
CA PRO A 33 -22.93 -31.15 6.76
C PRO A 33 -22.37 -30.18 7.81
N PRO A 34 -23.21 -29.30 8.40
CA PRO A 34 -22.75 -28.15 9.17
C PRO A 34 -22.23 -28.57 10.56
N VAL A 35 -21.07 -28.01 10.96
CA VAL A 35 -20.55 -28.06 12.33
C VAL A 35 -20.27 -26.62 12.78
N PRO A 36 -20.74 -26.18 13.97
CA PRO A 36 -20.58 -24.79 14.39
C PRO A 36 -19.19 -24.56 14.99
N VAL A 37 -18.45 -23.57 14.47
CA VAL A 37 -17.16 -23.14 15.04
C VAL A 37 -17.32 -21.77 15.70
N ARG A 38 -17.00 -21.76 17.00
CA ARG A 38 -16.97 -20.61 17.90
C ARG A 38 -15.73 -19.75 17.62
N ALA A 39 -15.93 -18.45 17.39
CA ALA A 39 -14.88 -17.48 17.08
C ALA A 39 -13.98 -17.17 18.30
N ALA A 40 -12.67 -17.16 18.07
CA ALA A 40 -11.68 -16.56 18.97
C ALA A 40 -11.24 -15.20 18.38
N PRO A 41 -11.15 -14.11 19.17
CA PRO A 41 -10.94 -12.76 18.65
C PRO A 41 -9.46 -12.52 18.33
N ALA A 42 -9.19 -11.91 17.17
CA ALA A 42 -7.88 -11.37 16.80
C ALA A 42 -7.63 -10.00 17.48
N PRO A 43 -6.39 -9.66 17.87
CA PRO A 43 -6.10 -8.37 18.50
C PRO A 43 -6.06 -7.25 17.45
N ALA A 44 -6.94 -6.26 17.62
CA ALA A 44 -6.85 -4.95 16.99
C ALA A 44 -5.93 -4.04 17.81
N HIS A 45 -5.00 -3.34 17.16
CA HIS A 45 -4.35 -2.18 17.76
C HIS A 45 -4.49 -0.97 16.82
N ALA A 46 -5.50 -0.15 17.09
CA ALA A 46 -5.55 1.24 16.63
C ALA A 46 -4.48 2.03 17.41
N GLY A 47 -3.49 2.57 16.71
CA GLY A 47 -2.43 3.38 17.29
C GLY A 47 -2.70 4.87 17.14
N TYR A 48 -2.51 5.63 18.22
CA TYR A 48 -2.65 7.09 18.22
C TYR A 48 -1.41 7.76 17.61
N ILE A 49 -1.60 8.90 16.95
CA ILE A 49 -0.52 9.66 16.30
C ILE A 49 -0.32 10.97 17.05
N LEU A 50 0.94 11.29 17.37
CA LEU A 50 1.32 12.54 18.02
C LEU A 50 1.83 13.54 16.98
N VAL A 51 1.10 14.64 16.81
CA VAL A 51 1.41 15.71 15.84
C VAL A 51 1.79 16.98 16.59
N LEU A 52 2.97 17.54 16.31
CA LEU A 52 3.36 18.87 16.78
C LEU A 52 2.71 19.91 15.87
N THR A 53 1.85 20.75 16.43
CA THR A 53 1.06 21.72 15.66
C THR A 53 1.64 23.13 15.70
N ARG A 54 2.28 23.52 16.81
CA ARG A 54 2.98 24.81 16.97
C ARG A 54 4.06 24.73 18.04
N PHE A 55 4.95 25.71 18.10
CA PHE A 55 5.87 25.91 19.21
C PHE A 55 6.02 27.40 19.53
N ASN A 56 6.41 27.72 20.76
CA ASN A 56 6.61 29.09 21.21
C ASN A 56 8.07 29.55 21.00
N LYS A 57 8.52 30.64 21.65
CA LYS A 57 9.90 31.13 21.49
C LYS A 57 10.98 30.16 22.00
N ASN A 58 10.62 29.09 22.72
CA ASN A 58 11.55 28.09 23.26
C ASN A 58 11.82 26.92 22.30
N LYS A 59 12.19 27.26 21.06
CA LYS A 59 12.42 26.31 19.96
C LYS A 59 13.44 25.20 20.30
N ILE A 60 14.50 25.54 21.04
CA ILE A 60 15.55 24.57 21.44
C ILE A 60 14.98 23.55 22.44
N GLY A 61 14.09 23.96 23.34
CA GLY A 61 13.41 23.06 24.28
C GLY A 61 12.54 22.04 23.56
N VAL A 62 11.77 22.49 22.56
CA VAL A 62 10.90 21.61 21.77
C VAL A 62 11.71 20.62 20.92
N ILE A 63 12.83 21.04 20.31
CA ILE A 63 13.73 20.15 19.55
C ILE A 63 14.30 19.04 20.44
N LYS A 64 14.65 19.36 21.70
CA LYS A 64 15.12 18.34 22.65
C LYS A 64 14.03 17.32 22.99
N ALA A 65 12.82 17.79 23.31
CA ALA A 65 11.69 16.92 23.62
C ALA A 65 11.32 16.03 22.42
N VAL A 66 11.25 16.59 21.21
CA VAL A 66 10.99 15.83 19.97
C VAL A 66 12.08 14.78 19.73
N ARG A 67 13.34 15.11 19.96
CA ARG A 67 14.46 14.16 19.83
C ARG A 67 14.37 13.01 20.84
N GLU A 68 14.03 13.30 22.10
CA GLU A 68 13.86 12.28 23.15
C GLU A 68 12.68 11.35 22.85
N ILE A 69 11.57 11.89 22.33
CA ILE A 69 10.36 11.13 22.01
C ILE A 69 10.51 10.32 20.72
N SER A 70 11.10 10.91 19.67
CA SER A 70 11.21 10.29 18.35
C SER A 70 12.44 9.40 18.19
N GLY A 71 13.55 9.74 18.84
CA GLY A 71 14.86 9.10 18.69
C GLY A 71 15.69 9.63 17.51
N LEU A 72 15.23 10.67 16.82
CA LEU A 72 15.86 11.22 15.61
C LEU A 72 17.13 12.05 15.91
N GLY A 73 17.98 12.23 14.89
CA GLY A 73 19.18 13.06 14.96
C GLY A 73 18.87 14.55 15.15
N LEU A 74 19.86 15.35 15.57
CA LEU A 74 19.68 16.79 15.83
C LEU A 74 19.21 17.58 14.60
N LYS A 75 19.62 17.15 13.40
CA LYS A 75 19.23 17.76 12.13
C LYS A 75 17.76 17.48 11.80
N GLU A 76 17.36 16.22 11.88
CA GLU A 76 15.99 15.75 11.61
C GLU A 76 14.98 16.32 12.62
N ALA A 77 15.32 16.33 13.91
CA ALA A 77 14.46 16.90 14.94
C ALA A 77 14.26 18.42 14.76
N LYS A 78 15.26 19.12 14.23
CA LYS A 78 15.15 20.54 13.91
C LYS A 78 14.25 20.78 12.71
N GLU A 79 14.42 20.01 11.63
CA GLU A 79 13.58 20.12 10.43
C GLU A 79 12.11 19.80 10.74
N LEU A 80 11.86 18.83 11.62
CA LEU A 80 10.53 18.46 12.09
C LEU A 80 9.87 19.59 12.90
N VAL A 81 10.59 20.20 13.84
CA VAL A 81 10.06 21.31 14.65
C VAL A 81 9.87 22.59 13.82
N ASP A 82 10.62 22.78 12.74
CA ASP A 82 10.58 24.01 11.92
C ASP A 82 9.37 24.09 11.00
N ASN A 83 8.69 22.96 10.73
CA ASN A 83 7.59 22.86 9.77
C ASN A 83 6.32 22.25 10.37
N PRO A 84 5.71 22.83 11.42
CA PRO A 84 4.45 22.32 11.93
C PRO A 84 3.28 22.67 10.97
N PRO A 85 2.26 21.81 10.81
CA PRO A 85 2.01 20.57 11.56
C PRO A 85 2.91 19.39 11.12
N SER A 86 3.57 18.75 12.08
CA SER A 86 4.57 17.70 11.84
C SER A 86 4.36 16.50 12.75
N VAL A 87 4.38 15.29 12.21
CA VAL A 87 4.19 14.05 12.98
C VAL A 87 5.45 13.71 13.77
N VAL A 88 5.36 13.64 15.10
CA VAL A 88 6.48 13.33 16.01
C VAL A 88 6.63 11.83 16.21
N LYS A 89 5.51 11.10 16.34
CA LYS A 89 5.50 9.65 16.56
C LYS A 89 4.15 9.05 16.19
N VAL A 90 4.17 7.85 15.62
CA VAL A 90 2.98 7.05 15.25
C VAL A 90 2.86 5.80 16.11
N ALA A 91 1.70 5.14 16.05
CA ALA A 91 1.44 3.87 16.74
C ALA A 91 1.57 3.93 18.28
N LEU A 92 1.22 5.06 18.89
CA LEU A 92 1.25 5.23 20.33
C LEU A 92 0.01 4.64 21.00
N THR A 93 0.15 4.15 22.22
CA THR A 93 -1.01 3.93 23.08
C THR A 93 -1.54 5.29 23.58
N ARG A 94 -2.81 5.36 23.96
CA ARG A 94 -3.40 6.60 24.50
C ARG A 94 -2.61 7.17 25.67
N ALA A 95 -2.17 6.32 26.60
CA ALA A 95 -1.38 6.73 27.76
C ALA A 95 -0.02 7.33 27.35
N THR A 96 0.65 6.70 26.38
CA THR A 96 1.94 7.19 25.87
C THR A 96 1.78 8.47 25.04
N ALA A 97 0.71 8.59 24.25
CA ALA A 97 0.40 9.78 23.48
C ALA A 97 0.12 10.99 24.38
N GLU A 98 -0.66 10.79 25.45
CA GLU A 98 -0.93 11.83 26.44
C GLU A 98 0.33 12.22 27.23
N GLN A 99 1.19 11.26 27.56
CA GLN A 99 2.48 11.52 28.22
C GLN A 99 3.41 12.37 27.33
N PHE A 100 3.58 11.99 26.07
CA PHE A 100 4.43 12.71 25.13
C PHE A 100 3.87 14.07 24.74
N LYS A 101 2.55 14.20 24.61
CA LYS A 101 1.89 15.50 24.46
C LYS A 101 2.25 16.45 25.61
N ARG A 102 2.15 15.98 26.86
CA ARG A 102 2.52 16.78 28.03
C ARG A 102 4.02 17.15 28.06
N GLN A 103 4.90 16.26 27.62
CA GLN A 103 6.34 16.56 27.52
C GLN A 103 6.64 17.65 26.48
N ILE A 104 5.95 17.61 25.33
CA ILE A 104 6.06 18.66 24.30
C ILE A 104 5.49 19.99 24.80
N GLU A 105 4.35 19.97 25.50
CA GLU A 105 3.73 21.16 26.09
C GLU A 105 4.61 21.79 27.17
N ALA A 106 5.20 20.99 28.05
CA ALA A 106 6.16 21.46 29.06
C ALA A 106 7.43 22.07 28.45
N ALA A 107 7.84 21.61 27.26
CA ALA A 107 8.96 22.15 26.51
C ALA A 107 8.63 23.44 25.73
N GLY A 108 7.36 23.86 25.69
CA GLY A 108 6.88 25.05 24.97
C GLY A 108 6.33 24.76 23.57
N GLY A 109 6.06 23.50 23.24
CA GLY A 109 5.35 23.08 22.04
C GLY A 109 3.85 22.96 22.26
N SER A 110 3.08 22.79 21.19
CA SER A 110 1.68 22.38 21.23
C SER A 110 1.55 21.14 20.37
N ALA A 111 0.99 20.07 20.94
CA ALA A 111 0.81 18.81 20.24
C ALA A 111 -0.62 18.32 20.32
N GLU A 112 -1.09 17.73 19.23
CA GLU A 112 -2.41 17.13 19.10
C GLU A 112 -2.27 15.62 18.93
N ILE A 113 -3.23 14.89 19.50
CA ILE A 113 -3.32 13.44 19.35
C ILE A 113 -4.37 13.21 18.26
N GLY A 114 -3.92 12.85 17.07
CA GLY A 114 -4.80 12.49 15.95
C GLY A 114 -5.34 11.07 16.14
N GLY A 115 -6.65 10.89 16.03
CA GLY A 115 -7.30 9.58 16.06
C GLY A 115 -8.52 9.53 15.16
N GLU A 116 -8.53 8.59 14.23
CA GLU A 116 -9.69 8.13 13.48
C GLU A 116 -9.45 6.64 13.14
N SER A 117 -10.38 5.69 13.30
CA SER A 117 -11.84 5.75 13.31
C SER A 117 -12.52 4.90 14.41
N SER A 118 -13.68 5.39 14.85
CA SER A 118 -14.74 4.66 15.54
C SER A 118 -15.64 3.91 14.54
N GLY A 119 -16.24 2.79 14.97
CA GLY A 119 -17.47 2.27 14.36
C GLY A 119 -17.71 0.78 14.58
N ALA A 120 -18.58 0.43 15.53
CA ALA A 120 -19.04 -0.92 15.82
C ALA A 120 -20.32 -1.29 15.01
N GLU A 121 -20.33 -2.54 14.55
CA GLU A 121 -21.42 -3.55 14.42
C GLU A 121 -22.80 -3.22 13.80
N SER A 122 -23.19 -4.01 12.78
CA SER A 122 -24.21 -5.07 12.95
C SER A 122 -24.20 -6.05 11.76
N ALA A 123 -24.48 -7.31 12.07
CA ALA A 123 -24.57 -8.45 11.17
C ALA A 123 -25.88 -8.44 10.35
N ASP A 124 -25.87 -8.97 9.13
CA ASP A 124 -26.47 -10.28 8.82
C ASP A 124 -26.55 -10.55 7.30
N ALA A 125 -26.19 -11.79 6.97
CA ALA A 125 -26.70 -12.69 5.93
C ALA A 125 -26.99 -12.22 4.47
N ALA A 126 -26.40 -13.03 3.59
CA ALA A 126 -27.03 -13.68 2.44
C ALA A 126 -27.25 -12.92 1.12
N ASP A 127 -26.66 -13.54 0.10
CA ASP A 127 -27.30 -13.93 -1.16
C ASP A 127 -27.72 -12.86 -2.18
N SER A 128 -27.40 -13.23 -3.42
CA SER A 128 -28.00 -12.77 -4.67
C SER A 128 -27.76 -11.31 -5.08
N SER A 129 -27.12 -11.19 -6.25
CA SER A 129 -27.44 -10.20 -7.28
C SER A 129 -27.89 -8.83 -6.78
N ASP A 130 -27.00 -7.85 -6.76
CA ASP A 130 -27.45 -6.53 -7.17
C ASP A 130 -26.36 -5.68 -7.80
N SER A 131 -26.86 -4.98 -8.81
CA SER A 131 -26.38 -3.79 -9.48
C SER A 131 -25.21 -3.05 -8.86
N GLY A 132 -24.36 -2.57 -9.78
CA GLY A 132 -23.41 -1.53 -9.45
C GLY A 132 -24.10 -0.34 -8.80
N SER A 133 -23.63 0.01 -7.62
CA SER A 133 -23.58 1.41 -7.22
C SER A 133 -22.21 1.93 -7.64
N ALA A 134 -22.13 2.30 -8.92
CA ALA A 134 -21.18 3.30 -9.34
C ALA A 134 -21.52 4.57 -8.55
N ASN A 135 -20.64 4.97 -7.63
CA ASN A 135 -20.71 6.32 -7.13
C ASN A 135 -20.32 7.25 -8.29
N ALA A 136 -21.31 7.98 -8.79
CA ALA A 136 -21.17 8.90 -9.90
C ALA A 136 -20.29 10.08 -9.52
N ASN A 137 -18.99 9.92 -9.76
CA ASN A 137 -18.12 10.84 -10.50
C ASN A 137 -16.86 10.05 -10.87
N GLY A 138 -17.04 9.08 -11.79
CA GLY A 138 -16.07 8.06 -12.20
C GLY A 138 -14.92 8.57 -13.09
N ALA A 139 -14.34 9.70 -12.74
CA ALA A 139 -13.05 10.12 -13.26
C ALA A 139 -12.01 9.84 -12.18
N ILE A 140 -11.11 8.89 -12.45
CA ILE A 140 -9.92 8.67 -11.63
C ILE A 140 -9.14 9.98 -11.65
N SER A 141 -9.07 10.66 -10.50
CA SER A 141 -8.39 11.95 -10.41
C SER A 141 -6.96 11.76 -9.93
N SER A 142 -6.03 12.47 -10.55
CA SER A 142 -4.62 12.52 -10.10
C SER A 142 -4.52 12.90 -8.63
N ALA A 143 -5.38 13.80 -8.15
CA ALA A 143 -5.43 14.23 -6.75
C ALA A 143 -5.68 13.06 -5.78
N ASN A 144 -6.62 12.16 -6.09
CA ASN A 144 -6.92 11.01 -5.23
C ASN A 144 -5.74 10.03 -5.18
N ILE A 145 -5.16 9.72 -6.35
CA ILE A 145 -4.01 8.82 -6.45
C ILE A 145 -2.82 9.42 -5.70
N VAL A 146 -2.48 10.68 -5.97
CA VAL A 146 -1.35 11.36 -5.32
C VAL A 146 -1.55 11.42 -3.82
N SER A 147 -2.76 11.73 -3.35
CA SER A 147 -3.08 11.74 -1.91
C SER A 147 -2.91 10.37 -1.28
N ALA A 148 -3.38 9.30 -1.92
CA ALA A 148 -3.25 7.93 -1.42
C ALA A 148 -1.79 7.46 -1.37
N LEU A 149 -0.97 7.93 -2.30
CA LEU A 149 0.42 7.51 -2.44
C LEU A 149 1.42 8.39 -1.68
N SER A 150 1.05 9.63 -1.34
CA SER A 150 1.92 10.58 -0.63
C SER A 150 2.38 10.08 0.74
N VAL A 151 1.66 9.14 1.34
CA VAL A 151 2.05 8.50 2.61
C VAL A 151 3.33 7.67 2.49
N PHE A 152 3.73 7.29 1.27
CA PHE A 152 4.91 6.47 0.97
C PHE A 152 6.11 7.29 0.47
N LYS A 153 6.04 8.62 0.43
CA LYS A 153 7.08 9.49 -0.17
C LYS A 153 8.48 9.35 0.44
N GLU A 154 8.58 8.80 1.66
CA GLU A 154 9.84 8.56 2.36
C GLU A 154 10.37 7.13 2.15
N GLU A 155 9.64 6.28 1.43
CA GLU A 155 10.11 4.94 1.08
C GLU A 155 11.24 5.04 0.06
N ASN A 156 12.29 4.26 0.27
CA ASN A 156 13.42 4.21 -0.66
C ASN A 156 12.94 3.80 -2.05
N ASP A 157 13.52 4.40 -3.09
CA ASP A 157 13.18 4.12 -4.49
C ASP A 157 11.74 4.43 -4.91
N PHE A 158 10.91 5.01 -4.03
CA PHE A 158 9.60 5.57 -4.39
C PHE A 158 9.70 7.09 -4.58
N PHE A 159 9.15 7.57 -5.70
CA PHE A 159 9.13 8.99 -6.05
C PHE A 159 7.73 9.38 -6.51
N ILE A 160 7.28 10.59 -6.20
CA ILE A 160 5.93 11.05 -6.50
C ILE A 160 5.90 12.50 -6.96
N GLY A 161 5.10 12.78 -7.98
CA GLY A 161 4.91 14.12 -8.53
C GLY A 161 6.22 14.82 -8.89
N ALA A 162 6.41 16.03 -8.36
CA ALA A 162 7.58 16.85 -8.64
C ALA A 162 8.90 16.28 -8.08
N ASP A 163 8.83 15.31 -7.17
CA ASP A 163 10.02 14.70 -6.55
C ASP A 163 10.66 13.61 -7.42
N ILE A 164 10.04 13.27 -8.56
CA ILE A 164 10.57 12.28 -9.50
C ILE A 164 11.80 12.86 -10.24
N PRO A 165 13.01 12.27 -10.10
CA PRO A 165 14.19 12.76 -10.79
C PRO A 165 14.04 12.62 -12.30
N SER A 166 14.25 13.71 -13.06
CA SER A 166 14.02 13.74 -14.52
C SER A 166 14.72 12.62 -15.28
N LYS A 167 16.00 12.33 -14.99
CA LYS A 167 16.74 11.25 -15.63
C LYS A 167 16.13 9.85 -15.40
N LYS A 168 15.57 9.61 -14.22
CA LYS A 168 14.89 8.36 -13.89
C LYS A 168 13.56 8.28 -14.62
N LEU A 169 12.83 9.40 -14.67
CA LEU A 169 11.57 9.49 -15.41
C LEU A 169 11.78 9.23 -16.90
N ASP A 170 12.75 9.86 -17.55
CA ASP A 170 13.07 9.64 -18.97
C ASP A 170 13.40 8.16 -19.23
N THR A 171 14.30 7.59 -18.42
CA THR A 171 14.72 6.19 -18.56
C THR A 171 13.56 5.21 -18.34
N ALA A 172 12.74 5.45 -17.32
CA ALA A 172 11.61 4.61 -16.99
C ALA A 172 10.50 4.70 -18.05
N THR A 173 10.23 5.91 -18.56
CA THR A 173 9.26 6.17 -19.64
C THR A 173 9.63 5.38 -20.90
N ASP A 174 10.91 5.46 -21.31
CA ASP A 174 11.42 4.70 -22.44
C ASP A 174 11.36 3.18 -22.19
N SER A 175 11.81 2.73 -21.01
CA SER A 175 11.94 1.30 -20.73
C SER A 175 10.60 0.59 -20.47
N CYS A 176 9.61 1.29 -19.90
CA CYS A 176 8.28 0.76 -19.62
C CYS A 176 7.32 0.96 -20.80
N GLU A 177 7.80 1.55 -21.91
CA GLU A 177 7.00 1.83 -23.12
C GLU A 177 5.74 2.64 -22.79
N LEU A 178 5.92 3.71 -21.99
CA LEU A 178 4.84 4.59 -21.57
C LEU A 178 4.19 5.23 -22.81
N ASN A 179 2.86 5.30 -22.80
CA ASN A 179 2.14 6.07 -23.81
C ASN A 179 2.44 7.57 -23.65
N MET A 180 2.80 8.26 -24.74
CA MET A 180 3.34 9.63 -24.70
C MET A 180 2.40 10.66 -24.07
N ASP A 181 1.09 10.41 -24.08
CA ASP A 181 0.07 11.31 -23.54
C ASP A 181 -0.34 10.97 -22.09
N ASP A 182 0.27 9.96 -21.48
CA ASP A 182 -0.11 9.50 -20.14
C ASP A 182 0.81 10.12 -19.07
N GLU A 183 0.23 10.99 -18.25
CA GLU A 183 0.96 11.71 -17.22
C GLU A 183 1.38 10.77 -16.07
N VAL A 184 2.69 10.73 -15.76
CA VAL A 184 3.24 9.96 -14.64
C VAL A 184 3.03 10.71 -13.33
N LEU A 185 2.38 10.04 -12.38
CA LEU A 185 2.11 10.55 -11.03
C LEU A 185 3.13 10.06 -10.01
N ALA A 186 3.63 8.84 -10.16
CA ALA A 186 4.64 8.25 -9.28
C ALA A 186 5.51 7.23 -10.01
N LEU A 187 6.71 6.99 -9.47
CA LEU A 187 7.70 6.07 -9.98
C LEU A 187 8.26 5.22 -8.84
N ILE A 188 8.35 3.91 -9.05
CA ILE A 188 9.12 2.99 -8.21
C ILE A 188 10.32 2.51 -9.02
N ASP A 189 11.54 2.76 -8.53
CA ASP A 189 12.77 2.27 -9.14
C ASP A 189 13.04 0.83 -8.66
N LEU A 190 13.09 -0.11 -9.60
CA LEU A 190 13.35 -1.52 -9.30
C LEU A 190 14.78 -1.92 -9.67
N THR A 191 15.72 -0.97 -9.71
CA THR A 191 17.12 -1.23 -10.06
C THR A 191 18.09 -0.95 -8.91
N VAL A 192 19.02 -1.89 -8.70
CA VAL A 192 20.02 -1.85 -7.61
C VAL A 192 20.86 -0.57 -7.65
N PHE A 193 21.15 -0.06 -8.85
CA PHE A 193 21.98 1.14 -9.05
C PHE A 193 21.18 2.42 -9.32
N GLY A 194 19.86 2.39 -9.18
CA GLY A 194 19.01 3.57 -9.33
C GLY A 194 18.90 4.12 -10.75
N SER A 195 19.02 3.25 -11.77
CA SER A 195 18.89 3.61 -13.19
C SER A 195 17.45 3.72 -13.68
N ALA A 196 16.48 3.18 -12.94
CA ALA A 196 15.07 3.11 -13.34
C ALA A 196 14.78 2.42 -14.69
N LYS A 197 15.72 1.64 -15.26
CA LYS A 197 15.48 0.79 -16.45
C LYS A 197 14.50 -0.36 -16.18
N ASN A 198 14.38 -0.73 -14.92
CA ASN A 198 13.35 -1.61 -14.41
C ASN A 198 12.58 -0.77 -13.39
N ALA A 199 11.30 -0.54 -13.62
CA ALA A 199 10.52 0.40 -12.83
C ALA A 199 9.03 0.06 -12.88
N ILE A 200 8.28 0.66 -11.97
CA ILE A 200 6.83 0.79 -12.05
C ILE A 200 6.51 2.28 -12.20
N LEU A 201 5.87 2.64 -13.30
CA LEU A 201 5.26 3.95 -13.50
C LEU A 201 3.79 3.86 -13.13
N ILE A 202 3.36 4.75 -12.24
CA ILE A 202 1.95 4.95 -11.91
C ILE A 202 1.53 6.20 -12.67
N ALA A 203 0.75 6.01 -13.74
CA ALA A 203 0.31 7.07 -14.64
C ALA A 203 -1.22 7.22 -14.63
N MET A 204 -1.77 8.25 -15.28
CA MET A 204 -3.19 8.58 -15.22
C MET A 204 -4.13 7.48 -15.75
N GLN A 205 -3.71 6.66 -16.72
CA GLN A 205 -4.57 5.58 -17.27
C GLN A 205 -4.34 4.20 -16.64
N GLY A 206 -3.24 4.01 -15.93
CA GLY A 206 -2.83 2.69 -15.47
C GLY A 206 -1.44 2.64 -14.83
N ILE A 207 -0.99 1.42 -14.57
CA ILE A 207 0.41 1.17 -14.21
C ILE A 207 1.15 0.58 -15.41
N TYR A 208 2.36 1.07 -15.64
CA TYR A 208 3.31 0.51 -16.60
C TYR A 208 4.47 -0.04 -15.80
N TYR A 209 4.95 -1.23 -16.16
CA TYR A 209 6.11 -1.79 -15.50
C TYR A 209 6.91 -2.61 -16.48
N ARG A 210 8.20 -2.73 -16.20
CA ARG A 210 9.07 -3.67 -16.90
C ARG A 210 9.42 -4.81 -15.97
N ASN A 211 9.56 -5.99 -16.53
CA ASN A 211 10.29 -7.09 -15.92
C ASN A 211 11.54 -7.35 -16.75
N ASP A 212 12.65 -7.64 -16.09
CA ASP A 212 13.88 -7.99 -16.77
C ASP A 212 13.76 -9.36 -17.49
N GLY A 213 14.77 -9.68 -18.30
CA GLY A 213 14.77 -10.88 -19.15
C GLY A 213 14.80 -12.22 -18.40
N GLN A 214 14.89 -12.22 -17.06
CA GLN A 214 14.96 -13.44 -16.25
C GLN A 214 13.64 -13.75 -15.50
N ALA A 215 12.66 -12.86 -15.54
CA ALA A 215 11.35 -13.07 -14.91
C ALA A 215 10.42 -13.99 -15.74
N ASP A 216 9.39 -14.55 -15.09
CA ASP A 216 8.36 -15.42 -15.71
C ASP A 216 7.61 -14.74 -16.88
N GLN A 217 7.63 -13.40 -16.96
CA GLN A 217 7.03 -12.59 -18.02
C GLN A 217 7.91 -11.37 -18.34
N PRO A 218 8.98 -11.52 -19.13
CA PRO A 218 9.92 -10.46 -19.41
C PRO A 218 9.32 -9.40 -20.35
N GLY A 219 9.81 -8.16 -20.26
CA GLY A 219 9.39 -7.05 -21.13
C GLY A 219 8.54 -6.01 -20.42
N ALA A 220 8.04 -5.05 -21.21
CA ALA A 220 7.18 -3.97 -20.74
C ALA A 220 5.70 -4.43 -20.72
N HIS A 221 4.97 -4.00 -19.70
CA HIS A 221 3.59 -4.37 -19.45
C HIS A 221 2.80 -3.15 -19.01
N HIS A 222 1.53 -3.11 -19.40
CA HIS A 222 0.59 -2.07 -18.99
C HIS A 222 -0.68 -2.70 -18.43
N ILE A 223 -1.12 -2.24 -17.26
CA ILE A 223 -2.39 -2.63 -16.66
C ILE A 223 -3.24 -1.37 -16.47
N PRO A 224 -4.32 -1.21 -17.25
CA PRO A 224 -5.21 -0.07 -17.09
C PRO A 224 -5.97 -0.16 -15.76
N TYR A 225 -6.32 0.98 -15.18
CA TYR A 225 -7.01 1.04 -13.89
C TYR A 225 -8.36 0.32 -13.85
N SER A 226 -9.06 0.25 -14.99
CA SER A 226 -10.29 -0.51 -15.15
C SER A 226 -10.13 -2.01 -14.83
N VAL A 227 -8.92 -2.53 -15.05
CA VAL A 227 -8.48 -3.90 -14.74
C VAL A 227 -7.82 -3.95 -13.37
N LEU A 228 -6.90 -3.02 -13.05
CA LEU A 228 -6.13 -3.03 -11.81
C LEU A 228 -7.02 -3.02 -10.56
N ARG A 229 -8.10 -2.21 -10.56
CA ARG A 229 -9.05 -2.13 -9.43
C ARG A 229 -9.71 -3.47 -9.06
N LYS A 230 -9.74 -4.42 -10.00
CA LYS A 230 -10.34 -5.76 -9.81
C LYS A 230 -9.31 -6.81 -9.41
N ARG A 231 -8.02 -6.45 -9.35
CA ARG A 231 -6.92 -7.37 -9.13
C ARG A 231 -6.58 -7.50 -7.65
N ARG A 232 -6.25 -8.72 -7.24
CA ARG A 232 -5.75 -9.00 -5.88
C ARG A 232 -4.23 -8.95 -5.88
N ILE A 233 -3.69 -7.87 -5.34
CA ILE A 233 -2.26 -7.62 -5.27
C ILE A 233 -1.72 -8.17 -3.95
N LYS A 234 -0.61 -8.91 -4.00
CA LYS A 234 0.04 -9.50 -2.80
C LYS A 234 1.51 -9.84 -3.09
N ALA A 235 2.34 -9.94 -2.05
CA ALA A 235 3.64 -10.61 -2.18
C ALA A 235 3.43 -12.10 -2.47
N LYS A 236 4.20 -12.67 -3.41
CA LYS A 236 4.01 -14.06 -3.89
C LYS A 236 4.46 -15.13 -2.87
N GLY A 237 5.32 -14.77 -1.92
CA GLY A 237 5.76 -15.63 -0.82
C GLY A 237 6.86 -15.00 0.04
N LEU A 238 7.27 -15.67 1.12
CA LEU A 238 8.24 -15.12 2.10
C LEU A 238 9.66 -14.93 1.51
N LEU A 239 10.04 -15.75 0.53
CA LEU A 239 11.36 -15.73 -0.12
C LEU A 239 11.32 -15.22 -1.56
N SER A 240 10.12 -15.03 -2.12
CA SER A 240 9.96 -14.54 -3.48
C SER A 240 10.23 -13.03 -3.51
N GLN A 241 10.96 -12.57 -4.52
CA GLN A 241 11.15 -11.16 -4.83
C GLN A 241 10.07 -10.64 -5.79
N GLU A 242 8.91 -11.29 -5.84
CA GLU A 242 7.84 -10.91 -6.75
C GLU A 242 6.60 -10.42 -6.02
N VAL A 243 5.99 -9.39 -6.62
CA VAL A 243 4.65 -8.94 -6.28
C VAL A 243 3.68 -9.53 -7.30
N ASP A 244 2.79 -10.39 -6.84
CA ASP A 244 1.69 -10.96 -7.62
C ASP A 244 0.62 -9.88 -7.81
N LEU A 245 0.34 -9.54 -9.07
CA LEU A 245 -0.73 -8.63 -9.45
C LEU A 245 -2.04 -9.39 -9.74
N GLY A 246 -2.05 -10.71 -9.64
CA GLY A 246 -3.19 -11.55 -10.00
C GLY A 246 -3.31 -11.77 -11.52
N GLN A 247 -4.16 -12.73 -11.90
CA GLN A 247 -4.36 -13.13 -13.30
C GLN A 247 -3.05 -13.58 -14.00
N GLY A 248 -2.12 -14.14 -13.24
CA GLY A 248 -0.82 -14.61 -13.76
C GLY A 248 0.20 -13.50 -14.02
N ALA A 249 -0.11 -12.23 -13.74
CA ALA A 249 0.84 -11.13 -13.84
C ALA A 249 1.60 -10.96 -12.51
N ALA A 250 2.91 -10.76 -12.60
CA ALA A 250 3.76 -10.46 -11.44
C ALA A 250 4.84 -9.44 -11.82
N ILE A 251 5.33 -8.72 -10.82
CA ILE A 251 6.45 -7.77 -10.96
C ILE A 251 7.64 -8.31 -10.16
N ASP A 252 8.79 -8.44 -10.79
CA ASP A 252 10.05 -8.68 -10.08
C ASP A 252 10.56 -7.38 -9.46
N VAL A 253 10.72 -7.37 -8.14
CA VAL A 253 11.21 -6.24 -7.36
C VAL A 253 12.58 -6.50 -6.75
N SER A 254 13.30 -7.52 -7.23
CA SER A 254 14.61 -7.93 -6.72
C SER A 254 15.67 -6.82 -6.68
N GLY A 255 15.57 -5.83 -7.56
CA GLY A 255 16.47 -4.67 -7.59
C GLY A 255 16.02 -3.47 -6.75
N CYS A 256 14.87 -3.53 -6.10
CA CYS A 256 14.32 -2.45 -5.28
C CYS A 256 14.85 -2.52 -3.83
N GLN A 257 15.10 -1.38 -3.20
CA GLN A 257 15.47 -1.35 -1.77
C GLN A 257 14.28 -1.60 -0.84
N MET A 258 13.04 -1.40 -1.32
CA MET A 258 11.84 -1.80 -0.60
C MET A 258 11.62 -3.31 -0.64
N SER A 259 11.09 -3.87 0.45
CA SER A 259 10.59 -5.23 0.47
C SER A 259 9.38 -5.43 -0.46
N THR A 260 9.15 -6.67 -0.89
CA THR A 260 7.93 -7.06 -1.64
C THR A 260 6.65 -6.66 -0.90
N LYS A 261 6.67 -6.65 0.43
CA LYS A 261 5.54 -6.22 1.25
C LYS A 261 5.28 -4.71 1.13
N GLN A 262 6.33 -3.89 1.14
CA GLN A 262 6.21 -2.44 0.94
C GLN A 262 5.67 -2.14 -0.46
N VAL A 263 6.27 -2.71 -1.52
CA VAL A 263 5.81 -2.49 -2.89
C VAL A 263 4.36 -2.95 -3.09
N SER A 264 3.99 -4.14 -2.59
CA SER A 264 2.60 -4.61 -2.67
C SER A 264 1.63 -3.74 -1.87
N THR A 265 2.07 -3.14 -0.76
CA THR A 265 1.24 -2.20 0.02
C THR A 265 0.99 -0.91 -0.75
N ILE A 266 2.01 -0.36 -1.41
CA ILE A 266 1.87 0.83 -2.28
C ILE A 266 0.88 0.55 -3.41
N LEU A 267 1.04 -0.59 -4.09
CA LEU A 267 0.14 -0.97 -5.19
C LEU A 267 -1.28 -1.29 -4.72
N CYS A 268 -1.46 -1.81 -3.50
CA CYS A 268 -2.79 -1.97 -2.89
C CYS A 268 -3.41 -0.60 -2.58
N ALA A 269 -2.66 0.34 -2.01
CA ALA A 269 -3.15 1.68 -1.73
C ALA A 269 -3.54 2.43 -3.01
N LEU A 270 -2.75 2.26 -4.08
CA LEU A 270 -3.14 2.72 -5.41
C LEU A 270 -4.48 2.12 -5.81
N ARG A 271 -4.61 0.78 -5.81
CA ARG A 271 -5.83 0.07 -6.21
C ARG A 271 -7.06 0.56 -5.44
N ASP A 272 -6.92 0.74 -4.14
CA ASP A 272 -8.03 1.12 -3.25
C ASP A 272 -8.47 2.59 -3.47
N ALA A 273 -7.64 3.40 -4.13
CA ALA A 273 -7.95 4.78 -4.53
C ALA A 273 -8.60 4.92 -5.91
N LEU A 274 -8.74 3.83 -6.69
CA LEU A 274 -9.32 3.78 -8.04
C LEU A 274 -10.83 3.45 -8.05
#